data_AF-A0A9J7E486-F1
#
_entry.id   AF-A0A9J7E486-F1
#
_cell.length_a   1.000
_cell.length_b   1.000
_cell.length_c   1.000
_cell.angle_alpha   90.00
_cell.angle_beta   90.00
_cell.angle_gamma   90.00
#
_symmetry.space_group_name_H-M   'P 1'
#
loop_
_entity.id
_entity.type
_entity.pdbx_description
1 polymer ?
#
loop_
_entity_poly.entity_id
_entity_poly.type
_entity_poly.pdbx_seq_one_letter_code
_entity_poly.pdbx_strand_id
1 'polypeptide(L)'
;MSLDSDTEADILENVEEVMDNLLKELQDLYSYRDLFFENHSIDLAVEKNKRVEEKKEVLVEKFESIDADTQIPEVLRAKFLYMKGRCYNISPTYDARATQCLSKAVKLCPALIDAWNELGESYWKNMNVKEAKSSFEGALKHERNRLSLRCLSIILRQENSDKKRSEAHAAIMKSVDLAKEAVSQDIKDGVSWSVLGNAYLCQFFMVAQDPATLKLCMSAYKQASLDPIAKGQPDLYYNKGIALKYSEIYDEALFNFEYASRLDPPWQPPKQERMRLVTFLNAAHSLVRTRGKLKAKKLATMVQAIDKKMLGVYGEGLHAFAGRREVALEHTRLDALEDGPNEARVILGKVVGSIHNDNAVPFTFALIDESMECVLVTVYNWADGRGAIIGDCVTIPEPLMRTHKYEAEDVSFDFKSIRINNPLLLLVNGKRVARNQFACTRVTSTYEIH
;
A
#
# COMPACT_ATOMS: atom_id res chain seq x y z
N MET A 1 -58.26 -13.76 -34.40
CA MET A 1 -58.70 -14.39 -33.14
C MET A 1 -57.70 -15.49 -32.83
N SER A 2 -56.87 -15.48 -31.80
CA SER A 2 -56.53 -14.53 -30.73
C SER A 2 -55.20 -15.06 -30.19
N LEU A 3 -54.12 -14.29 -30.25
CA LEU A 3 -52.79 -14.76 -29.80
C LEU A 3 -51.98 -13.68 -29.08
N ASP A 4 -52.62 -12.63 -28.56
CA ASP A 4 -51.93 -11.51 -27.90
C ASP A 4 -52.50 -11.14 -26.51
N SER A 5 -53.29 -11.98 -25.83
CA SER A 5 -53.94 -11.57 -24.56
C SER A 5 -53.38 -12.13 -23.26
N ASP A 6 -52.47 -13.12 -23.27
CA ASP A 6 -52.11 -13.83 -22.04
C ASP A 6 -50.70 -13.51 -21.51
N THR A 7 -49.85 -12.79 -22.25
CA THR A 7 -48.51 -12.38 -21.77
C THR A 7 -48.51 -11.10 -20.94
N GLU A 8 -49.54 -10.26 -21.05
CA GLU A 8 -49.64 -9.01 -20.26
C GLU A 8 -50.19 -9.24 -18.85
N ALA A 9 -50.85 -10.38 -18.59
CA ALA A 9 -51.56 -10.62 -17.32
C ALA A 9 -50.63 -10.86 -16.11
N ASP A 10 -49.37 -11.24 -16.36
CA ASP A 10 -48.37 -11.47 -15.30
C ASP A 10 -47.40 -10.30 -15.10
N ILE A 11 -47.46 -9.26 -15.95
CA ILE A 11 -46.61 -8.07 -15.81
C ILE A 11 -47.06 -7.29 -14.58
N LEU A 12 -46.10 -6.93 -13.73
CA LEU A 12 -46.38 -6.23 -12.49
C LEU A 12 -46.99 -4.84 -12.77
N GLU A 13 -48.07 -4.47 -12.08
CA GLU A 13 -48.62 -3.11 -12.21
C GLU A 13 -47.61 -2.07 -11.67
N ASN A 14 -47.48 -0.93 -12.36
CA ASN A 14 -46.55 0.15 -12.01
C ASN A 14 -45.07 -0.28 -11.94
N VAL A 15 -44.62 -1.15 -12.87
CA VAL A 15 -43.22 -1.65 -12.93
C VAL A 15 -42.18 -0.54 -12.76
N GLU A 16 -42.35 0.59 -13.45
CA GLU A 16 -41.37 1.69 -13.42
C GLU A 16 -41.23 2.28 -12.01
N GLU A 17 -42.34 2.50 -11.30
CA GLU A 17 -42.32 3.01 -9.93
C GLU A 17 -41.68 2.00 -8.96
N VAL A 18 -41.98 0.71 -9.12
CA VAL A 18 -41.36 -0.35 -8.32
C VAL A 18 -39.85 -0.42 -8.58
N MET A 19 -39.44 -0.33 -9.84
CA MET A 19 -38.03 -0.32 -10.24
C MET A 19 -37.28 0.87 -9.65
N ASP A 20 -37.87 2.06 -9.67
CA ASP A 20 -37.25 3.27 -9.13
C ASP A 20 -37.16 3.22 -7.60
N ASN A 21 -38.17 2.67 -6.92
CA ASN A 21 -38.12 2.42 -5.48
C ASN A 21 -37.01 1.42 -5.11
N LEU A 22 -36.90 0.31 -5.84
CA LEU A 22 -35.82 -0.68 -5.65
C LEU A 22 -34.44 -0.07 -5.90
N LEU A 23 -34.31 0.76 -6.94
CA LEU A 23 -33.06 1.45 -7.24
C LEU A 23 -32.65 2.40 -6.11
N LYS A 24 -33.60 3.17 -5.57
CA LYS A 24 -33.36 4.08 -4.46
C LYS A 24 -32.93 3.32 -3.19
N GLU A 25 -33.64 2.26 -2.83
CA GLU A 25 -33.27 1.42 -1.68
C GLU A 25 -31.90 0.78 -1.85
N LEU A 26 -31.55 0.35 -3.07
CA LEU A 26 -30.22 -0.16 -3.39
C LEU A 26 -29.14 0.91 -3.25
N GLN A 27 -29.40 2.14 -3.71
CA GLN A 27 -28.49 3.27 -3.54
C GLN A 27 -28.29 3.63 -2.06
N ASP A 28 -29.36 3.61 -1.27
CA ASP A 28 -29.32 3.85 0.18
C ASP A 28 -28.52 2.74 0.89
N LEU A 29 -28.66 1.49 0.46
CA LEU A 29 -27.92 0.35 0.99
C LEU A 29 -26.40 0.49 0.71
N TYR A 30 -26.00 0.84 -0.51
CA TYR A 30 -24.59 1.10 -0.84
C TYR A 30 -24.05 2.34 -0.11
N SER A 31 -24.82 3.41 -0.04
CA SER A 31 -24.44 4.61 0.72
C SER A 31 -24.24 4.30 2.20
N TYR A 32 -25.10 3.46 2.78
CA TYR A 32 -24.94 2.98 4.16
C TYR A 32 -23.64 2.20 4.38
N ARG A 33 -23.26 1.34 3.42
CA ARG A 33 -21.99 0.57 3.46
C ARG A 33 -20.77 1.48 3.32
N ASP A 34 -20.79 2.35 2.32
CA ASP A 34 -19.64 3.15 1.89
C ASP A 34 -19.36 4.31 2.87
N LEU A 35 -20.42 4.91 3.42
CA LEU A 35 -20.35 6.01 4.40
C LEU A 35 -20.59 5.52 5.83
N PHE A 36 -20.37 4.23 6.11
CA PHE A 36 -20.66 3.63 7.41
C PHE A 36 -19.99 4.40 8.55
N PHE A 37 -18.70 4.73 8.41
CA PHE A 37 -17.89 5.39 9.44
C PHE A 37 -18.08 6.91 9.52
N GLU A 38 -18.83 7.53 8.61
CA GLU A 38 -19.27 8.92 8.77
C GLU A 38 -20.50 9.01 9.69
N ASN A 39 -21.28 7.93 9.76
CA ASN A 39 -22.53 7.88 10.50
C ASN A 39 -22.46 7.00 11.77
N HIS A 40 -21.36 6.27 11.97
CA HIS A 40 -21.14 5.36 13.08
C HIS A 40 -19.72 5.51 13.62
N SER A 41 -19.53 5.31 14.94
CA SER A 41 -18.19 5.23 15.51
C SER A 41 -17.40 4.08 14.87
N ILE A 42 -16.09 4.26 14.75
CA ILE A 42 -15.15 3.20 14.34
C ILE A 42 -15.21 1.96 15.26
N ASP A 43 -15.66 2.12 16.51
CA ASP A 43 -15.81 1.00 17.45
C ASP A 43 -16.90 0.00 17.00
N LEU A 44 -17.79 0.41 16.09
CA LEU A 44 -18.79 -0.45 15.44
C LEU A 44 -18.26 -1.15 14.18
N ALA A 45 -16.96 -1.08 13.87
CA ALA A 45 -16.37 -1.72 12.68
C ALA A 45 -16.65 -3.22 12.62
N VAL A 46 -16.60 -3.93 13.76
CA VAL A 46 -16.89 -5.38 13.85
C VAL A 46 -18.33 -5.70 13.42
N GLU A 47 -19.25 -4.77 13.63
CA GLU A 47 -20.67 -4.94 13.30
C GLU A 47 -21.03 -4.47 11.89
N LYS A 48 -20.13 -3.74 11.20
CA LYS A 48 -20.40 -3.15 9.87
C LYS A 48 -20.96 -4.16 8.89
N ASN A 49 -20.25 -5.27 8.68
CA ASN A 49 -20.65 -6.29 7.72
C ASN A 49 -21.97 -6.96 8.10
N LYS A 50 -22.19 -7.19 9.41
CA LYS A 50 -23.46 -7.75 9.90
C LYS A 50 -24.64 -6.82 9.61
N ARG A 51 -24.52 -5.53 9.92
CA ARG A 51 -25.58 -4.52 9.71
C ARG A 51 -25.88 -4.30 8.22
N VAL A 52 -24.84 -4.36 7.38
CA VAL A 52 -25.01 -4.32 5.92
C VAL A 52 -25.77 -5.55 5.44
N GLU A 53 -25.44 -6.75 5.94
CA GLU A 53 -26.13 -7.99 5.59
C GLU A 53 -27.60 -7.97 6.04
N GLU A 54 -27.91 -7.52 7.26
CA GLU A 54 -29.28 -7.39 7.76
C GLU A 54 -30.14 -6.47 6.86
N LYS A 55 -29.58 -5.36 6.38
CA LYS A 55 -30.28 -4.47 5.44
C LYS A 55 -30.39 -5.07 4.03
N LYS A 56 -29.36 -5.80 3.60
CA LYS A 56 -29.34 -6.49 2.31
C LYS A 56 -30.42 -7.56 2.25
N GLU A 57 -30.61 -8.37 3.29
CA GLU A 57 -31.60 -9.45 3.34
C GLU A 57 -33.02 -8.94 3.05
N VAL A 58 -33.42 -7.81 3.66
CA VAL A 58 -34.71 -7.17 3.42
C VAL A 58 -34.90 -6.78 1.94
N LEU A 59 -33.86 -6.25 1.31
CA LEU A 59 -33.93 -5.84 -0.09
C LEU A 59 -33.88 -7.06 -1.04
N VAL A 60 -33.13 -8.10 -0.67
CA VAL A 60 -33.11 -9.39 -1.38
C VAL A 60 -34.50 -10.01 -1.42
N GLU A 61 -35.23 -10.04 -0.30
CA GLU A 61 -36.60 -10.56 -0.26
C GLU A 61 -37.52 -9.84 -1.27
N LYS A 62 -37.40 -8.50 -1.39
CA LYS A 62 -38.14 -7.72 -2.39
C LYS A 62 -37.74 -8.04 -3.83
N PHE A 63 -36.46 -8.27 -4.10
CA PHE A 63 -36.00 -8.68 -5.42
C PHE A 63 -36.37 -10.13 -5.75
N GLU A 64 -36.49 -11.01 -4.76
CA GLU A 64 -36.83 -12.43 -4.93
C GLU A 64 -38.34 -12.66 -5.05
N SER A 65 -39.18 -11.76 -4.54
CA SER A 65 -40.63 -11.81 -4.75
C SER A 65 -41.07 -11.44 -6.16
N ILE A 66 -40.16 -10.88 -6.98
CA ILE A 66 -40.42 -10.49 -8.37
C ILE A 66 -39.70 -11.46 -9.31
N ASP A 67 -40.46 -12.15 -10.16
CA ASP A 67 -39.94 -12.97 -11.24
C ASP A 67 -39.59 -12.09 -12.46
N ALA A 68 -38.29 -12.04 -12.76
CA ALA A 68 -37.76 -11.22 -13.85
C ALA A 68 -38.25 -11.66 -15.23
N ASP A 69 -38.55 -12.94 -15.43
CA ASP A 69 -38.86 -13.51 -16.75
C ASP A 69 -40.34 -13.35 -17.12
N THR A 70 -41.22 -13.28 -16.12
CA THR A 70 -42.68 -13.16 -16.28
C THR A 70 -43.21 -11.77 -15.92
N GLN A 71 -42.71 -11.15 -14.85
CA GLN A 71 -43.30 -9.94 -14.28
C GLN A 71 -42.62 -8.64 -14.72
N ILE A 72 -41.41 -8.73 -15.29
CA ILE A 72 -40.65 -7.57 -15.78
C ILE A 72 -40.65 -7.53 -17.32
N PRO A 73 -41.06 -6.41 -17.94
CA PRO A 73 -41.00 -6.22 -19.38
C PRO A 73 -39.58 -6.42 -19.92
N GLU A 74 -39.46 -7.00 -21.12
CA GLU A 74 -38.18 -7.36 -21.74
C GLU A 74 -37.19 -6.19 -21.78
N VAL A 75 -37.67 -4.98 -22.09
CA VAL A 75 -36.87 -3.75 -22.18
C VAL A 75 -36.24 -3.35 -20.84
N LEU A 76 -36.87 -3.67 -19.71
CA LEU A 76 -36.39 -3.33 -18.36
C LEU A 76 -35.65 -4.49 -17.68
N ARG A 77 -35.73 -5.70 -18.24
CA ARG A 77 -35.20 -6.93 -17.64
C ARG A 77 -33.70 -6.86 -17.37
N ALA A 78 -32.93 -6.28 -18.29
CA ALA A 78 -31.49 -6.11 -18.10
C ALA A 78 -31.18 -5.21 -16.89
N LYS A 79 -31.91 -4.09 -16.74
CA LYS A 79 -31.76 -3.17 -15.60
C LYS A 79 -32.17 -3.84 -14.28
N PHE A 80 -33.28 -4.59 -14.27
CA PHE A 80 -33.73 -5.33 -13.08
C PHE A 80 -32.71 -6.37 -12.63
N LEU A 81 -32.23 -7.20 -13.56
CA LEU A 81 -31.22 -8.23 -13.27
C LEU A 81 -29.89 -7.62 -12.81
N TYR A 82 -29.51 -6.46 -13.35
CA TYR A 82 -28.37 -5.70 -12.85
C TYR A 82 -28.56 -5.29 -11.38
N MET A 83 -29.69 -4.65 -11.04
CA MET A 83 -29.95 -4.19 -9.67
C MET A 83 -30.02 -5.36 -8.68
N LYS A 84 -30.69 -6.44 -9.06
CA LYS A 84 -30.76 -7.68 -8.26
C LYS A 84 -29.37 -8.30 -8.06
N GLY A 85 -28.60 -8.41 -9.13
CA GLY A 85 -27.22 -8.92 -9.09
C GLY A 85 -26.31 -8.07 -8.21
N ARG A 86 -26.42 -6.75 -8.31
CA ARG A 86 -25.71 -5.78 -7.49
C ARG A 86 -26.10 -5.88 -6.01
N CYS A 87 -27.38 -6.06 -5.70
CA CYS A 87 -27.85 -6.31 -4.33
C CYS A 87 -27.19 -7.56 -3.72
N TYR A 88 -27.10 -8.67 -4.46
CA TYR A 88 -26.37 -9.85 -4.00
C TYR A 88 -24.86 -9.59 -3.81
N ASN A 89 -24.27 -8.74 -4.66
CA ASN A 89 -22.85 -8.48 -4.72
C ASN A 89 -22.34 -7.52 -3.63
N ILE A 90 -23.19 -6.92 -2.80
CA ILE A 90 -22.75 -5.88 -1.85
C ILE A 90 -21.79 -6.40 -0.77
N SER A 91 -21.95 -7.66 -0.36
CA SER A 91 -21.15 -8.28 0.70
C SER A 91 -19.70 -8.51 0.21
N PRO A 92 -18.70 -8.52 1.11
CA PRO A 92 -17.32 -8.83 0.72
C PRO A 92 -17.14 -10.26 0.18
N THR A 93 -17.99 -11.19 0.63
CA THR A 93 -17.96 -12.60 0.22
C THR A 93 -18.65 -12.82 -1.12
N TYR A 94 -18.14 -13.77 -1.90
CA TYR A 94 -18.72 -14.14 -3.19
C TYR A 94 -20.12 -14.75 -3.03
N ASP A 95 -21.06 -14.26 -3.85
CA ASP A 95 -22.40 -14.84 -4.02
C ASP A 95 -22.61 -15.21 -5.50
N ALA A 96 -22.81 -16.50 -5.78
CA ALA A 96 -23.01 -16.98 -7.15
C ALA A 96 -24.28 -16.43 -7.81
N ARG A 97 -25.30 -16.06 -7.04
CA ARG A 97 -26.53 -15.44 -7.56
C ARG A 97 -26.24 -14.09 -8.22
N ALA A 98 -25.26 -13.34 -7.70
CA ALA A 98 -24.81 -12.08 -8.28
C ALA A 98 -24.29 -12.31 -9.71
N THR A 99 -23.29 -13.20 -9.86
CA THR A 99 -22.71 -13.52 -11.17
C THR A 99 -23.75 -14.03 -12.16
N GLN A 100 -24.71 -14.86 -11.73
CA GLN A 100 -25.79 -15.36 -12.60
C GLN A 100 -26.67 -14.22 -13.13
N CYS A 101 -27.13 -13.32 -12.26
CA CYS A 101 -27.97 -12.18 -12.65
C CYS A 101 -27.21 -11.22 -13.55
N LEU A 102 -25.98 -10.85 -13.17
CA LEU A 102 -25.14 -9.90 -13.89
C LEU A 102 -24.72 -10.44 -15.26
N SER A 103 -24.40 -11.73 -15.38
CA SER A 103 -24.09 -12.38 -16.66
C SER A 103 -25.28 -12.36 -17.63
N LYS A 104 -26.51 -12.50 -17.11
CA LYS A 104 -27.72 -12.35 -17.93
C LYS A 104 -27.94 -10.88 -18.32
N ALA A 105 -27.75 -9.95 -17.39
CA ALA A 105 -27.92 -8.51 -17.65
C ALA A 105 -27.03 -8.01 -18.79
N VAL A 106 -25.73 -8.35 -18.79
CA VAL A 106 -24.79 -7.94 -19.86
C VAL A 106 -25.07 -8.63 -21.19
N LYS A 107 -25.70 -9.81 -21.20
CA LYS A 107 -26.12 -10.49 -22.45
C LYS A 107 -27.34 -9.82 -23.07
N LEU A 108 -28.31 -9.41 -22.24
CA LEU A 108 -29.51 -8.71 -22.69
C LEU A 108 -29.20 -7.27 -23.13
N CYS A 109 -28.32 -6.59 -22.39
CA CYS A 109 -27.88 -5.24 -22.72
C CYS A 109 -26.35 -5.12 -22.59
N PRO A 110 -25.58 -5.41 -23.65
CA PRO A 110 -24.11 -5.29 -23.63
C PRO A 110 -23.61 -3.87 -23.34
N ALA A 111 -24.40 -2.84 -23.65
CA ALA A 111 -24.04 -1.45 -23.38
C ALA A 111 -24.22 -1.03 -21.90
N LEU A 112 -24.76 -1.89 -21.03
CA LEU A 112 -24.96 -1.60 -19.62
C LEU A 112 -23.63 -1.72 -18.84
N ILE A 113 -22.85 -0.63 -18.86
CA ILE A 113 -21.49 -0.53 -18.27
C ILE A 113 -21.48 -0.91 -16.79
N ASP A 114 -22.47 -0.46 -16.02
CA ASP A 114 -22.54 -0.76 -14.59
C ASP A 114 -22.71 -2.26 -14.31
N ALA A 115 -23.40 -2.99 -15.18
CA ALA A 115 -23.53 -4.45 -15.06
C ALA A 115 -22.21 -5.17 -15.36
N TRP A 116 -21.42 -4.68 -16.31
CA TRP A 116 -20.08 -5.20 -16.56
C TRP A 116 -19.13 -4.95 -15.38
N ASN A 117 -19.20 -3.76 -14.80
CA ASN A 117 -18.41 -3.39 -13.63
C ASN A 117 -18.73 -4.30 -12.44
N GLU A 118 -19.99 -4.42 -12.07
CA GLU A 118 -20.43 -5.31 -10.98
C GLU A 118 -20.12 -6.78 -11.27
N LEU A 119 -20.24 -7.23 -12.53
CA LEU A 119 -19.85 -8.58 -12.92
C LEU A 119 -18.34 -8.81 -12.71
N GLY A 120 -17.52 -7.81 -13.03
CA GLY A 120 -16.09 -7.82 -12.79
C GLY A 120 -15.74 -7.96 -11.31
N GLU A 121 -16.42 -7.20 -10.44
CA GLU A 121 -16.27 -7.29 -8.99
C GLU A 121 -16.74 -8.65 -8.45
N SER A 122 -17.84 -9.18 -8.96
CA SER A 122 -18.32 -10.51 -8.58
C SER A 122 -17.31 -11.61 -8.92
N TYR A 123 -16.71 -11.57 -10.12
CA TYR A 123 -15.62 -12.49 -10.49
C TYR A 123 -14.36 -12.29 -9.66
N TRP A 124 -14.05 -11.05 -9.27
CA TRP A 124 -12.94 -10.76 -8.38
C TRP A 124 -13.12 -11.45 -7.02
N LYS A 125 -14.31 -11.33 -6.42
CA LYS A 125 -14.66 -12.00 -5.16
C LYS A 125 -14.60 -13.53 -5.28
N ASN A 126 -14.85 -14.07 -6.46
CA ASN A 126 -14.69 -15.50 -6.79
C ASN A 126 -13.23 -15.90 -7.11
N MET A 127 -12.25 -15.02 -6.89
CA MET A 127 -10.84 -15.22 -7.25
C MET A 127 -10.60 -15.51 -8.74
N ASN A 128 -11.58 -15.23 -9.61
CA ASN A 128 -11.48 -15.43 -11.05
C ASN A 128 -11.01 -14.13 -11.73
N VAL A 129 -9.73 -13.81 -11.50
CA VAL A 129 -9.10 -12.57 -11.98
C VAL A 129 -9.19 -12.41 -13.51
N LYS A 130 -9.13 -13.51 -14.26
CA LYS A 130 -9.20 -13.49 -15.72
C LYS A 130 -10.57 -13.00 -16.22
N GLU A 131 -11.64 -13.54 -15.67
CA GLU A 131 -13.00 -13.12 -16.05
C GLU A 131 -13.31 -11.72 -15.49
N ALA A 132 -12.81 -11.39 -14.29
CA ALA A 132 -12.93 -10.03 -13.74
C ALA A 132 -12.32 -8.98 -14.70
N LYS A 133 -11.08 -9.23 -15.14
CA LYS A 133 -10.39 -8.39 -16.12
C LYS A 133 -11.16 -8.28 -17.44
N SER A 134 -11.67 -9.40 -17.94
CA SER A 134 -12.44 -9.45 -19.19
C SER A 134 -13.72 -8.63 -19.09
N SER A 135 -14.38 -8.63 -17.94
CA SER A 135 -15.58 -7.81 -17.68
C SER A 135 -15.27 -6.31 -17.67
N PHE A 136 -14.21 -5.88 -16.96
CA PHE A 136 -13.80 -4.47 -16.95
C PHE A 136 -13.33 -4.00 -18.33
N GLU A 137 -12.60 -4.83 -19.08
CA GLU A 137 -12.24 -4.53 -20.47
C GLU A 137 -13.48 -4.48 -21.38
N GLY A 138 -14.49 -5.31 -21.12
CA GLY A 138 -15.80 -5.28 -21.78
C GLY A 138 -16.51 -3.94 -21.58
N ALA A 139 -16.60 -3.46 -20.34
CA ALA A 139 -17.14 -2.16 -20.01
C ALA A 139 -16.44 -1.02 -20.77
N LEU A 140 -15.10 -1.02 -20.81
CA LEU A 140 -14.30 0.01 -21.49
C LEU A 140 -14.42 0.00 -23.03
N LYS A 141 -14.93 -1.09 -23.63
CA LYS A 141 -15.25 -1.11 -25.07
C LYS A 141 -16.47 -0.25 -25.39
N HIS A 142 -17.38 -0.09 -24.44
CA HIS A 142 -18.58 0.73 -24.58
C HIS A 142 -18.31 2.17 -24.16
N GLU A 143 -17.75 2.38 -22.97
CA GLU A 143 -17.42 3.72 -22.48
C GLU A 143 -16.27 3.68 -21.47
N ARG A 144 -15.40 4.70 -21.53
CA ARG A 144 -14.37 4.89 -20.51
C ARG A 144 -14.99 5.33 -19.21
N ASN A 145 -14.93 4.45 -18.21
CA ASN A 145 -15.49 4.70 -16.88
C ASN A 145 -14.46 4.46 -15.77
N ARG A 146 -14.61 5.23 -14.69
CA ARG A 146 -13.68 5.29 -13.56
C ARG A 146 -13.47 3.95 -12.87
N LEU A 147 -14.55 3.20 -12.62
CA LEU A 147 -14.50 1.93 -11.89
C LEU A 147 -13.66 0.89 -12.63
N SER A 148 -13.94 0.67 -13.91
CA SER A 148 -13.16 -0.23 -14.77
C SER A 148 -11.68 0.15 -14.82
N LEU A 149 -11.37 1.45 -14.97
CA LEU A 149 -9.98 1.94 -15.01
C LEU A 149 -9.24 1.66 -13.69
N ARG A 150 -9.88 1.91 -12.54
CA ARG A 150 -9.33 1.56 -11.21
C ARG A 150 -9.07 0.06 -11.09
N CYS A 151 -10.05 -0.77 -11.44
CA CYS A 151 -9.95 -2.22 -11.28
C CYS A 151 -8.88 -2.83 -12.18
N LEU A 152 -8.77 -2.39 -13.43
CA LEU A 152 -7.68 -2.81 -14.31
C LEU A 152 -6.32 -2.32 -13.81
N SER A 153 -6.24 -1.12 -13.26
CA SER A 153 -5.02 -0.64 -12.60
C SER A 153 -4.60 -1.59 -11.47
N ILE A 154 -5.54 -2.02 -10.62
CA ILE A 154 -5.29 -2.96 -9.50
C ILE A 154 -4.84 -4.33 -10.03
N ILE A 155 -5.60 -4.93 -10.96
CA ILE A 155 -5.31 -6.24 -11.55
C ILE A 155 -3.90 -6.27 -12.15
N LEU A 156 -3.51 -5.24 -12.91
CA LEU A 156 -2.18 -5.18 -13.52
C LEU A 156 -1.05 -5.19 -12.49
N ARG A 157 -1.23 -4.64 -11.29
CA ARG A 157 -0.19 -4.70 -10.25
C ARG A 157 -0.15 -6.07 -9.59
N GLN A 158 -1.31 -6.66 -9.32
CA GLN A 158 -1.39 -7.97 -8.68
C GLN A 158 -0.89 -9.10 -9.58
N GLU A 159 -1.23 -9.12 -10.87
CA GLU A 159 -0.75 -10.12 -11.84
C GLU A 159 0.78 -10.08 -12.05
N ASN A 160 1.45 -9.01 -11.61
CA ASN A 160 2.86 -8.78 -11.84
C ASN A 160 3.68 -8.68 -10.54
N SER A 161 3.07 -8.87 -9.36
CA SER A 161 3.69 -8.78 -8.04
C SER A 161 5.00 -9.57 -7.93
N ASP A 162 4.99 -10.79 -8.45
CA ASP A 162 6.10 -11.76 -8.33
C ASP A 162 7.09 -11.71 -9.49
N LYS A 163 6.73 -11.03 -10.60
CA LYS A 163 7.59 -10.96 -11.79
C LYS A 163 8.85 -10.14 -11.57
N LYS A 164 9.86 -10.40 -12.41
CA LYS A 164 11.08 -9.58 -12.40
C LYS A 164 10.76 -8.17 -12.86
N ARG A 165 11.56 -7.20 -12.40
CA ARG A 165 11.41 -5.77 -12.74
C ARG A 165 11.26 -5.52 -14.24
N SER A 166 12.09 -6.14 -15.07
CA SER A 166 12.05 -5.98 -16.53
C SER A 166 10.73 -6.44 -17.14
N GLU A 167 10.12 -7.50 -16.58
CA GLU A 167 8.85 -8.07 -17.04
C GLU A 167 7.65 -7.28 -16.53
N ALA A 168 7.73 -6.78 -15.28
CA ALA A 168 6.66 -6.00 -14.66
C ALA A 168 6.59 -4.55 -15.16
N HIS A 169 7.69 -3.97 -15.64
CA HIS A 169 7.81 -2.55 -15.94
C HIS A 169 6.64 -1.99 -16.77
N ALA A 170 6.37 -2.58 -17.93
CA ALA A 170 5.32 -2.08 -18.83
C ALA A 170 3.93 -2.17 -18.18
N ALA A 171 3.65 -3.25 -17.45
CA ALA A 171 2.37 -3.45 -16.77
C ALA A 171 2.17 -2.45 -15.62
N ILE A 172 3.22 -2.17 -14.84
CA ILE A 172 3.17 -1.20 -13.74
C ILE A 172 3.01 0.24 -14.27
N MET A 173 3.72 0.61 -15.33
CA MET A 173 3.51 1.93 -15.96
C MET A 173 2.08 2.07 -16.50
N LYS A 174 1.56 1.05 -17.19
CA LYS A 174 0.16 1.03 -17.65
C LYS A 174 -0.83 1.12 -16.47
N SER A 175 -0.54 0.47 -15.35
CA SER A 175 -1.35 0.59 -14.13
C SER A 175 -1.42 2.03 -13.60
N VAL A 176 -0.29 2.74 -13.60
CA VAL A 176 -0.23 4.16 -13.22
C VAL A 176 -1.04 5.02 -14.18
N ASP A 177 -0.94 4.77 -15.49
CA ASP A 177 -1.69 5.53 -16.50
C ASP A 177 -3.20 5.34 -16.35
N LEU A 178 -3.67 4.11 -16.14
CA LEU A 178 -5.09 3.83 -15.88
C LEU A 178 -5.59 4.50 -14.58
N ALA A 179 -4.79 4.50 -13.53
CA ALA A 179 -5.15 5.17 -12.27
C ALA A 179 -5.22 6.69 -12.42
N LYS A 180 -4.30 7.29 -13.19
CA LYS A 180 -4.35 8.73 -13.52
C LYS A 180 -5.58 9.06 -14.34
N GLU A 181 -5.91 8.22 -15.33
CA GLU A 181 -7.12 8.39 -16.13
C GLU A 181 -8.37 8.33 -15.25
N ALA A 182 -8.46 7.38 -14.32
CA ALA A 182 -9.57 7.28 -13.36
C ALA A 182 -9.73 8.56 -12.51
N VAL A 183 -8.63 9.10 -11.96
CA VAL A 183 -8.63 10.37 -11.23
C VAL A 183 -9.06 11.54 -12.11
N SER A 184 -8.65 11.56 -13.39
CA SER A 184 -9.01 12.66 -14.30
C SER A 184 -10.50 12.72 -14.62
N GLN A 185 -11.22 11.60 -14.50
CA GLN A 185 -12.68 11.57 -14.67
C GLN A 185 -13.42 12.18 -13.48
N ASP A 186 -12.84 12.11 -12.28
CA ASP A 186 -13.37 12.78 -11.08
C ASP A 186 -12.28 13.00 -10.05
N ILE A 187 -11.81 14.24 -9.97
CA ILE A 187 -10.73 14.63 -9.06
C ILE A 187 -11.14 14.61 -7.58
N LYS A 188 -12.45 14.45 -7.28
CA LYS A 188 -12.98 14.34 -5.91
C LYS A 188 -13.14 12.90 -5.45
N ASP A 189 -13.04 11.91 -6.34
CA ASP A 189 -13.12 10.49 -5.99
C ASP A 189 -11.85 10.05 -5.26
N GLY A 190 -11.92 9.93 -3.93
CA GLY A 190 -10.77 9.53 -3.13
C GLY A 190 -10.35 8.09 -3.37
N VAL A 191 -11.27 7.22 -3.79
CA VAL A 191 -10.95 5.82 -4.11
C VAL A 191 -10.02 5.78 -5.33
N SER A 192 -10.26 6.60 -6.36
CA SER A 192 -9.32 6.77 -7.48
C SER A 192 -7.95 7.26 -7.02
N TRP A 193 -7.90 8.23 -6.09
CA TRP A 193 -6.65 8.71 -5.50
C TRP A 193 -5.92 7.64 -4.69
N SER A 194 -6.63 6.80 -3.92
CA SER A 194 -6.06 5.65 -3.22
C SER A 194 -5.41 4.67 -4.20
N VAL A 195 -6.13 4.33 -5.28
CA VAL A 195 -5.62 3.43 -6.33
C VAL A 195 -4.40 4.03 -7.03
N LEU A 196 -4.37 5.34 -7.27
CA LEU A 196 -3.20 6.03 -7.84
C LEU A 196 -2.01 6.03 -6.87
N GLY A 197 -2.25 6.24 -5.57
CA GLY A 197 -1.23 6.09 -4.53
C GLY A 197 -0.61 4.70 -4.54
N ASN A 198 -1.44 3.66 -4.57
CA ASN A 198 -1.00 2.28 -4.68
C ASN A 198 -0.22 2.01 -5.98
N ALA A 199 -0.61 2.63 -7.09
CA ALA A 199 0.11 2.50 -8.36
C ALA A 199 1.51 3.13 -8.28
N TYR A 200 1.65 4.32 -7.69
CA TYR A 200 2.95 4.93 -7.45
C TYR A 200 3.80 4.14 -6.45
N LEU A 201 3.18 3.54 -5.42
CA LEU A 201 3.88 2.68 -4.47
C LEU A 201 4.52 1.48 -5.18
N CYS A 202 3.74 0.78 -6.02
CA CYS A 202 4.28 -0.32 -6.82
C CYS A 202 5.31 0.16 -7.86
N GLN A 203 5.10 1.30 -8.51
CA GLN A 203 6.10 1.89 -9.41
C GLN A 203 7.44 2.09 -8.68
N PHE A 204 7.40 2.65 -7.46
CA PHE A 204 8.59 2.89 -6.66
C PHE A 204 9.37 1.59 -6.37
N PHE A 205 8.70 0.53 -5.92
CA PHE A 205 9.38 -0.72 -5.56
C PHE A 205 9.74 -1.60 -6.77
N MET A 206 8.87 -1.66 -7.77
CA MET A 206 8.98 -2.60 -8.86
C MET A 206 9.72 -2.03 -10.06
N VAL A 207 9.65 -0.72 -10.31
CA VAL A 207 10.30 -0.07 -11.47
C VAL A 207 11.59 0.63 -11.05
N ALA A 208 11.50 1.68 -10.25
CA ALA A 208 12.64 2.46 -9.81
C ALA A 208 12.31 3.18 -8.51
N GLN A 209 13.21 3.09 -7.53
CA GLN A 209 13.07 3.73 -6.23
C GLN A 209 13.41 5.22 -6.29
N ASP A 210 12.76 5.94 -7.20
CA ASP A 210 12.87 7.40 -7.34
C ASP A 210 12.12 8.10 -6.19
N PRO A 211 12.80 8.92 -5.36
CA PRO A 211 12.15 9.68 -4.31
C PRO A 211 10.97 10.55 -4.80
N ALA A 212 10.99 11.02 -6.06
CA ALA A 212 9.88 11.79 -6.61
C ALA A 212 8.60 10.95 -6.74
N THR A 213 8.70 9.68 -7.14
CA THR A 213 7.56 8.76 -7.21
C THR A 213 6.95 8.52 -5.83
N LEU A 214 7.78 8.37 -4.80
CA LEU A 214 7.28 8.18 -3.43
C LEU A 214 6.58 9.45 -2.89
N LYS A 215 7.05 10.65 -3.27
CA LYS A 215 6.33 11.90 -2.96
C LYS A 215 4.96 11.96 -3.65
N LEU A 216 4.86 11.53 -4.91
CA LEU A 216 3.58 11.44 -5.62
C LEU A 216 2.63 10.44 -4.95
N CYS A 217 3.14 9.29 -4.51
CA CYS A 217 2.40 8.31 -3.72
C CYS A 217 1.79 8.93 -2.47
N MET A 218 2.60 9.64 -1.67
CA MET A 218 2.12 10.27 -0.43
C MET A 218 1.12 11.41 -0.70
N SER A 219 1.32 12.17 -1.77
CA SER A 219 0.36 13.21 -2.21
C SER A 219 -0.99 12.62 -2.60
N ALA A 220 -0.98 11.47 -3.31
CA ALA A 220 -2.21 10.78 -3.70
C ALA A 220 -2.99 10.27 -2.48
N TYR A 221 -2.32 9.63 -1.50
CA TYR A 221 -2.99 9.22 -0.26
C TYR A 221 -3.53 10.40 0.56
N LYS A 222 -2.81 11.53 0.59
CA LYS A 222 -3.31 12.75 1.24
C LYS A 222 -4.62 13.21 0.60
N GLN A 223 -4.68 13.22 -0.73
CA GLN A 223 -5.88 13.61 -1.44
C GLN A 223 -7.02 12.61 -1.26
N ALA A 224 -6.72 11.31 -1.26
CA ALA A 224 -7.70 10.26 -0.99
C ALA A 224 -8.40 10.44 0.35
N SER A 225 -7.65 10.78 1.40
CA SER A 225 -8.20 10.94 2.77
C SER A 225 -9.17 12.12 2.95
N LEU A 226 -9.35 12.97 1.94
CA LEU A 226 -10.35 14.05 1.94
C LEU A 226 -11.75 13.56 1.58
N ASP A 227 -11.85 12.41 0.90
CA ASP A 227 -13.11 11.78 0.53
C ASP A 227 -13.59 10.87 1.67
N PRO A 228 -14.82 11.06 2.18
CA PRO A 228 -15.38 10.23 3.24
C PRO A 228 -15.40 8.72 2.92
N ILE A 229 -15.61 8.33 1.66
CA ILE A 229 -15.65 6.91 1.27
C ILE A 229 -14.25 6.31 1.41
N ALA A 230 -13.24 6.91 0.78
CA ALA A 230 -11.86 6.43 0.85
C ALA A 230 -11.28 6.47 2.27
N LYS A 231 -11.66 7.47 3.08
CA LYS A 231 -11.30 7.57 4.50
C LYS A 231 -11.85 6.40 5.33
N GLY A 232 -12.94 5.76 4.89
CA GLY A 232 -13.50 4.56 5.50
C GLY A 232 -12.82 3.25 5.06
N GLN A 233 -11.84 3.30 4.15
CA GLN A 233 -11.18 2.11 3.58
C GLN A 233 -9.90 1.76 4.35
N PRO A 234 -9.77 0.56 4.93
CA PRO A 234 -8.62 0.17 5.76
C PRO A 234 -7.31 0.05 4.97
N ASP A 235 -7.37 -0.35 3.70
CA ASP A 235 -6.22 -0.56 2.83
C ASP A 235 -5.48 0.75 2.48
N LEU A 236 -6.19 1.88 2.43
CA LEU A 236 -5.57 3.21 2.27
C LEU A 236 -4.52 3.44 3.36
N TYR A 237 -4.90 3.21 4.62
CA TYR A 237 -4.04 3.44 5.77
C TYR A 237 -2.94 2.39 5.85
N TYR A 238 -3.25 1.13 5.58
CA TYR A 238 -2.22 0.09 5.55
C TYR A 238 -1.12 0.41 4.52
N ASN A 239 -1.48 0.70 3.27
CA ASN A 239 -0.50 0.99 2.21
C ASN A 239 0.26 2.30 2.47
N LYS A 240 -0.41 3.33 3.02
CA LYS A 240 0.24 4.55 3.49
C LYS A 240 1.24 4.24 4.62
N GLY A 241 0.87 3.38 5.57
CA GLY A 241 1.74 2.91 6.66
C GLY A 241 2.99 2.19 6.14
N ILE A 242 2.86 1.36 5.10
CA ILE A 242 4.00 0.71 4.45
C ILE A 242 4.95 1.74 3.82
N ALA A 243 4.43 2.75 3.12
CA ALA A 243 5.23 3.83 2.53
C ALA A 243 5.96 4.67 3.60
N LEU A 244 5.28 4.98 4.70
CA LEU A 244 5.83 5.72 5.86
C LEU A 244 6.91 4.91 6.58
N LYS A 245 6.66 3.61 6.84
CA LYS A 245 7.63 2.67 7.41
C LYS A 245 8.89 2.62 6.56
N TYR A 246 8.74 2.46 5.24
CA TYR A 246 9.88 2.47 4.32
C TYR A 246 10.62 3.82 4.35
N SER A 247 9.91 4.92 4.55
CA SER A 247 10.48 6.26 4.65
C SER A 247 11.04 6.59 6.04
N GLU A 248 10.99 5.66 6.99
CA GLU A 248 11.39 5.81 8.40
C GLU A 248 10.63 6.91 9.15
N ILE A 249 9.36 7.12 8.80
CA ILE A 249 8.42 7.97 9.55
C ILE A 249 7.58 7.02 10.41
N TYR A 250 8.20 6.55 11.49
CA TYR A 250 7.74 5.36 12.22
C TYR A 250 6.50 5.59 13.07
N ASP A 251 6.39 6.76 13.70
CA ASP A 251 5.24 7.19 14.48
C ASP A 251 3.97 7.26 13.62
N GLU A 252 4.03 7.91 12.46
CA GLU A 252 2.89 7.92 11.54
C GLU A 252 2.61 6.51 10.98
N ALA A 253 3.62 5.70 10.71
CA ALA A 253 3.41 4.33 10.25
C ALA A 253 2.65 3.49 11.29
N LEU A 254 3.04 3.57 12.57
CA LEU A 254 2.35 2.91 13.68
C LEU A 254 0.89 3.34 13.77
N PHE A 255 0.63 4.65 13.69
CA PHE A 255 -0.73 5.19 13.68
C PHE A 255 -1.56 4.62 12.52
N ASN A 256 -1.01 4.60 11.30
CA ASN A 256 -1.74 4.13 10.12
C ASN A 256 -2.05 2.62 10.19
N PHE A 257 -1.13 1.80 10.71
CA PHE A 257 -1.42 0.37 10.91
C PHE A 257 -2.46 0.12 12.00
N GLU A 258 -2.42 0.89 13.09
CA GLU A 258 -3.45 0.84 14.13
C GLU A 258 -4.81 1.25 13.58
N TYR A 259 -4.87 2.37 12.85
CA TYR A 259 -6.12 2.88 12.28
C TYR A 259 -6.72 1.91 11.26
N ALA A 260 -5.90 1.31 10.39
CA ALA A 260 -6.32 0.24 9.48
C ALA A 260 -6.89 -0.97 10.25
N SER A 261 -6.25 -1.38 11.34
CA SER A 261 -6.73 -2.49 12.20
C SER A 261 -8.08 -2.17 12.86
N ARG A 262 -8.35 -0.91 13.17
CA ARG A 262 -9.63 -0.48 13.76
C ARG A 262 -10.75 -0.40 12.73
N LEU A 263 -10.45 -0.02 11.48
CA LEU A 263 -11.41 0.02 10.38
C LEU A 263 -11.86 -1.39 9.94
N ASP A 264 -10.98 -2.39 10.04
CA ASP A 264 -11.29 -3.79 9.75
C ASP A 264 -10.61 -4.74 10.77
N PRO A 265 -11.23 -4.95 11.95
CA PRO A 265 -10.62 -5.74 13.03
C PRO A 265 -10.30 -7.21 12.70
N PRO A 266 -11.08 -7.93 11.88
CA PRO A 266 -10.71 -9.25 11.38
C PRO A 266 -9.43 -9.27 10.54
N TRP A 267 -9.09 -8.18 9.84
CA TRP A 267 -7.94 -8.11 8.95
C TRP A 267 -6.62 -8.08 9.72
N GLN A 268 -5.90 -9.20 9.72
CA GLN A 268 -4.67 -9.37 10.50
C GLN A 268 -3.42 -8.61 10.02
N PRO A 269 -3.16 -8.40 8.70
CA PRO A 269 -1.91 -7.81 8.22
C PRO A 269 -1.51 -6.47 8.85
N PRO A 270 -2.41 -5.47 9.05
CA PRO A 270 -2.02 -4.23 9.70
C PRO A 270 -1.57 -4.43 11.15
N LYS A 271 -2.29 -5.26 11.93
CA LYS A 271 -1.93 -5.60 13.30
C LYS A 271 -0.57 -6.31 13.39
N GLN A 272 -0.31 -7.23 12.46
CA GLN A 272 0.99 -7.93 12.36
C GLN A 272 2.12 -6.97 12.00
N GLU A 273 1.92 -6.09 11.03
CA GLU A 273 2.93 -5.10 10.62
C GLU A 273 3.23 -4.10 11.73
N ARG A 274 2.21 -3.63 12.45
CA ARG A 274 2.37 -2.80 13.65
C ARG A 274 3.21 -3.50 14.71
N MET A 275 2.89 -4.75 15.04
CA MET A 275 3.63 -5.54 16.02
C MET A 275 5.10 -5.69 15.64
N ARG A 276 5.38 -6.07 14.38
CA ARG A 276 6.74 -6.18 13.85
C ARG A 276 7.49 -4.85 13.97
N LEU A 277 6.83 -3.74 13.64
CA LEU A 277 7.43 -2.42 13.73
C LEU A 277 7.76 -2.03 15.19
N VAL A 278 6.85 -2.27 16.14
CA VAL A 278 7.12 -2.05 17.57
C VAL A 278 8.31 -2.89 18.05
N THR A 279 8.37 -4.17 17.69
CA THR A 279 9.50 -5.05 18.02
C THR A 279 10.82 -4.50 17.49
N PHE A 280 10.83 -4.07 16.22
CA PHE A 280 12.00 -3.46 15.59
C PHE A 280 12.44 -2.17 16.30
N LEU A 281 11.50 -1.27 16.63
CA LEU A 281 11.82 0.03 17.26
C LEU A 281 12.35 -0.15 18.68
N ASN A 282 11.77 -1.06 19.46
CA ASN A 282 12.28 -1.42 20.78
C ASN A 282 13.69 -2.04 20.70
N ALA A 283 13.93 -2.89 19.70
CA ALA A 283 15.26 -3.45 19.45
C ALA A 283 16.27 -2.37 19.03
N ALA A 284 15.88 -1.43 18.17
CA ALA A 284 16.69 -0.29 17.74
C ALA A 284 17.07 0.62 18.90
N HIS A 285 16.08 1.08 19.67
CA HIS A 285 16.30 1.89 20.86
C HIS A 285 17.23 1.19 21.85
N SER A 286 16.97 -0.09 22.16
CA SER A 286 17.80 -0.89 23.06
C SER A 286 19.24 -1.05 22.53
N LEU A 287 19.40 -1.34 21.24
CA LEU A 287 20.70 -1.55 20.61
C LEU A 287 21.56 -0.28 20.68
N VAL A 288 20.99 0.87 20.35
CA VAL A 288 21.68 2.17 20.41
C VAL A 288 22.02 2.54 21.85
N ARG A 289 21.03 2.52 22.75
CA ARG A 289 21.18 2.89 24.16
C ARG A 289 22.22 2.04 24.89
N THR A 290 22.26 0.73 24.60
CA THR A 290 23.20 -0.20 25.24
C THR A 290 24.50 -0.39 24.47
N ARG A 291 24.65 0.25 23.31
CA ARG A 291 25.82 0.11 22.42
C ARG A 291 26.15 -1.36 22.12
N GLY A 292 25.13 -2.14 21.76
CA GLY A 292 25.26 -3.58 21.52
C GLY A 292 25.54 -4.41 22.77
N LYS A 293 25.22 -3.89 23.97
CA LYS A 293 25.51 -4.50 25.28
C LYS A 293 27.01 -4.79 25.49
N LEU A 294 27.89 -4.07 24.81
CA LEU A 294 29.34 -4.22 24.93
C LEU A 294 29.87 -3.47 26.16
N LYS A 295 30.83 -4.07 26.88
CA LYS A 295 31.48 -3.43 28.03
C LYS A 295 32.29 -2.21 27.59
N ALA A 296 32.32 -1.17 28.43
CA ALA A 296 33.03 0.09 28.15
C ALA A 296 34.50 -0.10 27.70
N LYS A 297 35.26 -0.99 28.37
CA LYS A 297 36.65 -1.29 27.98
C LYS A 297 36.77 -1.86 26.56
N LYS A 298 35.83 -2.72 26.16
CA LYS A 298 35.79 -3.29 24.80
C LYS A 298 35.44 -2.21 23.77
N LEU A 299 34.46 -1.36 24.07
CA LEU A 299 34.12 -0.21 23.22
C LEU A 299 35.31 0.73 23.02
N ALA A 300 36.00 1.11 24.09
CA ALA A 300 37.19 1.95 24.01
C ALA A 300 38.29 1.32 23.14
N THR A 301 38.52 0.00 23.28
CA THR A 301 39.48 -0.74 22.45
C THR A 301 39.06 -0.74 20.98
N MET A 302 37.77 -0.94 20.70
CA MET A 302 37.24 -0.91 19.33
C MET A 302 37.45 0.47 18.70
N VAL A 303 37.06 1.53 19.39
CA VAL A 303 37.20 2.91 18.92
C VAL A 303 38.66 3.30 18.70
N GLN A 304 39.57 2.94 19.60
CA GLN A 304 41.01 3.16 19.43
C GLN A 304 41.59 2.43 18.21
N ALA A 305 40.98 1.32 17.80
CA ALA A 305 41.38 0.54 16.64
C ALA A 305 40.78 1.05 15.30
N ILE A 306 40.10 2.20 15.30
CA ILE A 306 39.65 2.85 14.06
C ILE A 306 40.86 3.46 13.37
N ASP A 307 41.27 2.86 12.25
CA ASP A 307 42.34 3.38 11.39
C ASP A 307 41.75 4.31 10.33
N LYS A 308 42.24 5.56 10.24
CA LYS A 308 41.83 6.54 9.22
C LYS A 308 42.02 6.04 7.78
N LYS A 309 42.92 5.07 7.55
CA LYS A 309 43.05 4.41 6.23
C LYS A 309 41.76 3.72 5.77
N MET A 310 40.86 3.39 6.70
CA MET A 310 39.56 2.79 6.39
C MET A 310 38.60 3.76 5.69
N LEU A 311 38.87 5.08 5.73
CA LEU A 311 38.18 6.06 4.86
C LEU A 311 38.36 5.70 3.38
N GLY A 312 39.43 4.98 3.04
CA GLY A 312 39.69 4.44 1.71
C GLY A 312 39.58 5.53 0.64
N VAL A 313 38.77 5.24 -0.38
CA VAL A 313 38.53 6.17 -1.49
C VAL A 313 37.91 7.49 -1.06
N TYR A 314 37.30 7.61 0.11
CA TYR A 314 36.66 8.85 0.58
C TYR A 314 37.58 9.71 1.47
N GLY A 315 38.78 9.24 1.80
CA GLY A 315 39.72 9.99 2.62
C GLY A 315 40.46 11.09 1.84
N GLU A 316 40.53 10.95 0.51
CA GLU A 316 41.24 11.87 -0.38
C GLU A 316 40.54 11.96 -1.75
N GLY A 317 40.76 13.07 -2.45
CA GLY A 317 40.29 13.28 -3.81
C GLY A 317 38.89 13.88 -3.91
N LEU A 318 38.37 13.84 -5.14
CA LEU A 318 37.12 14.46 -5.53
C LEU A 318 36.13 13.41 -5.99
N HIS A 319 34.89 13.51 -5.53
CA HIS A 319 33.86 12.52 -5.80
C HIS A 319 32.63 13.13 -6.46
N ALA A 320 31.80 12.27 -7.05
CA ALA A 320 30.53 12.69 -7.62
C ALA A 320 29.38 12.18 -6.75
N PHE A 321 28.52 13.09 -6.31
CA PHE A 321 27.33 12.79 -5.50
C PHE A 321 26.13 13.57 -6.01
N ALA A 322 25.01 12.89 -6.24
CA ALA A 322 23.70 13.50 -6.52
C ALA A 322 23.74 14.68 -7.53
N GLY A 323 24.47 14.53 -8.65
CA GLY A 323 24.58 15.56 -9.69
C GLY A 323 25.70 16.59 -9.47
N ARG A 324 26.30 16.65 -8.28
CA ARG A 324 27.50 17.45 -8.00
C ARG A 324 28.73 16.67 -8.45
N ARG A 325 29.53 17.30 -9.32
CA ARG A 325 30.83 16.79 -9.76
C ARG A 325 31.88 17.52 -8.92
N GLU A 326 32.83 16.77 -8.36
CA GLU A 326 33.95 17.30 -7.56
C GLU A 326 33.64 17.73 -6.13
N VAL A 327 33.16 16.79 -5.32
CA VAL A 327 32.97 16.97 -3.87
C VAL A 327 34.17 16.39 -3.11
N ALA A 328 34.87 17.22 -2.36
CA ALA A 328 35.82 16.79 -1.34
C ALA A 328 35.05 16.48 -0.04
N LEU A 329 35.36 15.37 0.62
CA LEU A 329 34.67 14.96 1.84
C LEU A 329 35.49 15.31 3.07
N GLU A 330 34.85 15.94 4.05
CA GLU A 330 35.43 16.22 5.36
C GLU A 330 35.05 15.11 6.35
N HIS A 331 36.07 14.46 6.93
CA HIS A 331 35.83 13.48 7.99
C HIS A 331 35.23 14.16 9.22
N THR A 332 34.04 13.71 9.62
CA THR A 332 33.24 14.32 10.68
C THR A 332 32.82 13.27 11.69
N ARG A 333 32.71 13.68 12.96
CA ARG A 333 32.25 12.81 14.04
C ARG A 333 30.74 12.65 14.04
N LEU A 334 30.25 11.55 14.59
CA LEU A 334 28.82 11.25 14.72
C LEU A 334 28.08 12.30 15.55
N ASP A 335 28.69 12.80 16.62
CA ASP A 335 28.09 13.82 17.49
C ASP A 335 28.04 15.22 16.87
N ALA A 336 28.75 15.44 15.77
CA ALA A 336 28.76 16.70 15.01
C ALA A 336 27.82 16.67 13.79
N LEU A 337 27.12 15.56 13.54
CA LEU A 337 26.13 15.48 12.46
C LEU A 337 24.83 16.21 12.84
N GLU A 338 24.24 16.88 11.86
CA GLU A 338 22.94 17.55 11.95
C GLU A 338 21.81 16.65 11.45
N ASP A 339 20.57 16.90 11.87
CA ASP A 339 19.40 16.20 11.36
C ASP A 339 19.19 16.51 9.86
N GLY A 340 18.95 15.50 9.05
CA GLY A 340 18.87 15.63 7.59
C GLY A 340 20.18 15.28 6.84
N PRO A 341 20.32 15.74 5.59
CA PRO A 341 21.47 15.41 4.75
C PRO A 341 22.72 16.17 5.20
N ASN A 342 23.79 15.46 5.51
CA ASN A 342 25.09 16.04 5.86
C ASN A 342 26.00 16.02 4.62
N GLU A 343 25.81 16.99 3.73
CA GLU A 343 26.54 17.09 2.46
C GLU A 343 28.03 17.35 2.64
N ALA A 344 28.86 16.81 1.74
CA ALA A 344 30.32 16.93 1.77
C ALA A 344 30.98 16.39 3.07
N ARG A 345 30.26 15.58 3.84
CA ARG A 345 30.74 14.97 5.10
C ARG A 345 30.94 13.47 4.90
N VAL A 346 31.91 12.89 5.59
CA VAL A 346 32.09 11.44 5.67
C VAL A 346 32.30 11.01 7.12
N ILE A 347 31.65 9.92 7.51
CA ILE A 347 31.87 9.32 8.83
C ILE A 347 32.61 7.99 8.70
N LEU A 348 33.35 7.65 9.74
CA LEU A 348 33.98 6.35 9.92
C LEU A 348 33.72 5.87 11.34
N GLY A 349 33.13 4.68 11.47
CA GLY A 349 32.86 4.09 12.77
C GLY A 349 33.04 2.57 12.77
N LYS A 350 32.81 1.95 13.92
CA LYS A 350 32.79 0.50 14.08
C LYS A 350 31.41 -0.04 14.42
N VAL A 351 31.10 -1.21 13.87
CA VAL A 351 29.85 -1.91 14.17
C VAL A 351 29.91 -2.53 15.57
N VAL A 352 28.90 -2.25 16.40
CA VAL A 352 28.81 -2.75 17.79
C VAL A 352 27.69 -3.75 18.03
N GLY A 353 26.76 -3.89 17.08
CA GLY A 353 25.70 -4.89 17.10
C GLY A 353 24.77 -4.73 15.90
N SER A 354 23.89 -5.72 15.68
CA SER A 354 22.94 -5.74 14.57
C SER A 354 21.57 -6.22 15.02
N ILE A 355 20.54 -5.87 14.26
CA ILE A 355 19.17 -6.34 14.43
C ILE A 355 18.88 -7.33 13.31
N HIS A 356 18.44 -8.53 13.67
CA HIS A 356 17.88 -9.46 12.71
C HIS A 356 16.43 -9.06 12.44
N ASN A 357 16.06 -8.97 11.17
CA ASN A 357 14.72 -8.60 10.74
C ASN A 357 14.20 -9.71 9.82
N ASP A 358 13.00 -10.23 10.11
CA ASP A 358 12.40 -11.37 9.40
C ASP A 358 12.25 -11.12 7.89
N ASN A 359 12.11 -9.84 7.49
CA ASN A 359 11.94 -9.43 6.10
C ASN A 359 13.24 -9.00 5.40
N ALA A 360 14.41 -9.26 6.01
CA ALA A 360 15.78 -8.93 5.54
C ALA A 360 16.09 -7.46 5.20
N VAL A 361 15.08 -6.57 5.12
CA VAL A 361 15.22 -5.17 4.72
C VAL A 361 14.53 -4.23 5.72
N PRO A 362 15.21 -3.17 6.19
CA PRO A 362 16.62 -2.87 5.99
C PRO A 362 17.54 -3.77 6.82
N PHE A 363 18.76 -4.02 6.32
CA PHE A 363 19.83 -4.53 7.17
C PHE A 363 20.20 -3.43 8.18
N THR A 364 20.13 -3.75 9.47
CA THR A 364 20.19 -2.74 10.53
C THR A 364 21.27 -3.06 11.53
N PHE A 365 22.14 -2.09 11.80
CA PHE A 365 23.23 -2.24 12.77
C PHE A 365 23.50 -0.94 13.53
N ALA A 366 24.19 -1.03 14.67
CA ALA A 366 24.64 0.13 15.42
C ALA A 366 26.11 0.42 15.15
N LEU A 367 26.42 1.69 14.97
CA LEU A 367 27.74 2.22 14.66
C LEU A 367 28.20 3.17 15.78
N ILE A 368 29.46 3.04 16.20
CA ILE A 368 30.12 3.95 17.16
C ILE A 368 31.38 4.55 16.53
N ASP A 369 31.72 5.78 16.89
CA ASP A 369 32.96 6.44 16.46
C ASP A 369 33.80 6.94 17.66
N GLU A 370 34.80 7.78 17.38
CA GLU A 370 35.67 8.40 18.39
C GLU A 370 34.97 9.30 19.40
N SER A 371 33.78 9.81 19.08
CA SER A 371 32.96 10.58 20.02
C SER A 371 32.24 9.71 21.06
N MET A 372 32.28 8.39 20.90
CA MET A 372 31.47 7.42 21.65
C MET A 372 29.95 7.58 21.44
N GLU A 373 29.50 8.44 20.52
CA GLU A 373 28.12 8.49 20.07
C GLU A 373 27.78 7.20 19.33
N CYS A 374 26.58 6.68 19.60
CA CYS A 374 26.09 5.45 18.99
C CYS A 374 24.86 5.78 18.17
N VAL A 375 24.86 5.38 16.90
CA VAL A 375 23.74 5.62 15.99
C VAL A 375 23.29 4.33 15.36
N LEU A 376 22.01 4.22 15.05
CA LEU A 376 21.49 3.15 14.22
C LEU A 376 21.86 3.42 12.76
N VAL A 377 22.12 2.40 11.97
CA VAL A 377 22.36 2.50 10.54
C VAL A 377 21.41 1.53 9.84
N THR A 378 20.56 2.05 8.97
CA THR A 378 19.60 1.27 8.17
C THR A 378 20.07 1.25 6.72
N VAL A 379 20.37 0.07 6.21
CA VAL A 379 20.85 -0.11 4.84
C VAL A 379 19.80 -0.85 4.02
N TYR A 380 19.25 -0.14 3.04
CA TYR A 380 18.32 -0.69 2.07
C TYR A 380 19.07 -1.24 0.87
N ASN A 381 18.39 -2.07 0.10
CA ASN A 381 18.90 -2.68 -1.11
C ASN A 381 20.17 -3.52 -0.95
N TRP A 382 20.48 -3.98 0.27
CA TRP A 382 21.55 -4.95 0.51
C TRP A 382 20.97 -6.36 0.40
N ALA A 383 21.61 -7.21 -0.40
CA ALA A 383 21.18 -8.58 -0.63
C ALA A 383 21.10 -9.40 0.66
N ASP A 384 20.12 -10.29 0.72
CA ASP A 384 19.92 -11.19 1.86
C ASP A 384 21.18 -12.04 2.14
N GLY A 385 21.44 -12.30 3.42
CA GLY A 385 22.66 -12.95 3.89
C GLY A 385 23.94 -12.12 3.74
N ARG A 386 23.84 -10.82 3.42
CA ARG A 386 24.96 -9.87 3.42
C ARG A 386 24.76 -8.80 4.50
N GLY A 387 25.86 -8.15 4.88
CA GLY A 387 25.86 -7.13 5.90
C GLY A 387 27.24 -6.93 6.52
N ALA A 388 27.35 -5.93 7.38
CA ALA A 388 28.53 -5.73 8.23
C ALA A 388 28.39 -6.53 9.53
N ILE A 389 29.51 -6.97 10.10
CA ILE A 389 29.55 -7.71 11.37
C ILE A 389 30.20 -6.88 12.47
N ILE A 390 29.97 -7.29 13.74
CA ILE A 390 30.54 -6.62 14.90
C ILE A 390 32.07 -6.54 14.77
N GLY A 391 32.61 -5.32 14.90
CA GLY A 391 34.04 -5.04 14.78
C GLY A 391 34.47 -4.49 13.42
N ASP A 392 33.66 -4.64 12.38
CA ASP A 392 33.93 -4.03 11.08
C ASP A 392 33.99 -2.51 11.19
N CYS A 393 34.92 -1.90 10.45
CA CYS A 393 34.94 -0.47 10.20
C CYS A 393 34.00 -0.16 9.02
N VAL A 394 33.10 0.79 9.19
CA VAL A 394 32.17 1.21 8.13
C VAL A 394 32.35 2.69 7.85
N THR A 395 32.54 3.03 6.57
CA THR A 395 32.62 4.41 6.08
C THR A 395 31.36 4.76 5.31
N ILE A 396 30.75 5.89 5.66
CA ILE A 396 29.49 6.35 5.07
C ILE A 396 29.69 7.79 4.58
N PRO A 397 29.70 8.03 3.26
CA PRO A 397 29.70 9.38 2.72
C PRO A 397 28.29 9.98 2.74
N GLU A 398 28.22 11.30 2.90
CA GLU A 398 26.99 12.12 2.90
C GLU A 398 25.85 11.51 3.72
N PRO A 399 26.06 11.26 5.03
CA PRO A 399 25.09 10.56 5.83
C PRO A 399 23.78 11.36 5.95
N LEU A 400 22.66 10.66 5.73
CA LEU A 400 21.32 11.18 6.01
C LEU A 400 20.94 10.79 7.44
N MET A 401 21.12 11.72 8.37
CA MET A 401 20.80 11.55 9.78
C MET A 401 19.31 11.82 10.03
N ARG A 402 18.72 11.10 10.97
CA ARG A 402 17.39 11.40 11.51
C ARG A 402 17.30 11.08 12.98
N THR A 403 16.65 11.96 13.72
CA THR A 403 16.27 11.76 15.11
C THR A 403 14.86 11.16 15.19
N HIS A 404 14.74 10.02 15.86
CA HIS A 404 13.48 9.31 16.07
C HIS A 404 13.11 9.42 17.54
N LYS A 405 11.99 10.09 17.83
CA LYS A 405 11.47 10.23 19.19
C LYS A 405 9.96 10.08 19.20
N TYR A 406 9.48 9.10 19.96
CA TYR A 406 8.06 8.86 20.15
C TYR A 406 7.83 8.16 21.49
N GLU A 407 6.72 8.50 22.14
CA GLU A 407 6.33 7.94 23.42
C GLU A 407 4.81 7.72 23.45
N ALA A 408 4.43 6.46 23.63
CA ALA A 408 3.06 5.99 23.84
C ALA A 408 3.08 4.84 24.86
N GLU A 409 1.91 4.40 25.30
CA GLU A 409 1.76 3.36 26.34
C GLU A 409 2.46 2.04 25.98
N ASP A 410 2.40 1.63 24.71
CA ASP A 410 2.90 0.34 24.25
C ASP A 410 4.23 0.41 23.47
N VAL A 411 4.71 1.62 23.16
CA VAL A 411 5.97 1.83 22.43
C VAL A 411 6.61 3.17 22.79
N SER A 412 7.89 3.12 23.15
CA SER A 412 8.70 4.31 23.39
C SER A 412 10.08 4.11 22.79
N PHE A 413 10.52 5.06 21.97
CA PHE A 413 11.84 5.04 21.38
C PHE A 413 12.42 6.45 21.27
N ASP A 414 13.71 6.54 21.57
CA ASP A 414 14.55 7.72 21.37
C ASP A 414 15.90 7.23 20.84
N PHE A 415 16.20 7.49 19.56
CA PHE A 415 17.49 7.17 18.94
C PHE A 415 17.72 7.97 17.66
N LYS A 416 18.99 8.12 17.28
CA LYS A 416 19.40 8.66 15.98
C LYS A 416 19.66 7.53 14.99
N SER A 417 19.30 7.70 13.72
CA SER A 417 19.64 6.78 12.62
C SER A 417 20.33 7.46 11.46
N ILE A 418 21.13 6.71 10.73
CA ILE A 418 21.66 7.07 9.41
C ILE A 418 21.08 6.12 8.37
N ARG A 419 20.35 6.69 7.41
CA ARG A 419 19.72 5.92 6.33
C ARG A 419 20.62 5.84 5.11
N ILE A 420 20.81 4.63 4.59
CA ILE A 420 21.53 4.37 3.35
C ILE A 420 20.63 3.64 2.36
N ASN A 421 20.31 4.30 1.24
CA ASN A 421 19.52 3.69 0.17
C ASN A 421 20.35 2.80 -0.76
N ASN A 422 21.63 3.10 -0.94
CA ASN A 422 22.51 2.38 -1.87
C ASN A 422 23.74 1.83 -1.13
N PRO A 423 23.82 0.51 -0.88
CA PRO A 423 24.92 -0.08 -0.12
C PRO A 423 26.25 0.05 -0.87
N LEU A 424 26.26 0.27 -2.19
CA LEU A 424 27.48 0.45 -3.00
C LEU A 424 28.26 1.72 -2.64
N LEU A 425 27.65 2.64 -1.91
CA LEU A 425 28.32 3.82 -1.36
C LEU A 425 29.14 3.50 -0.12
N LEU A 426 28.89 2.37 0.55
CA LEU A 426 29.57 2.00 1.79
C LEU A 426 30.96 1.42 1.51
N LEU A 427 31.89 1.73 2.41
CA LEU A 427 33.10 0.94 2.58
C LEU A 427 32.98 0.10 3.84
N VAL A 428 33.22 -1.20 3.73
CA VAL A 428 33.36 -2.11 4.88
C VAL A 428 34.83 -2.53 4.92
N ASN A 429 35.51 -2.20 6.01
CA ASN A 429 36.96 -2.39 6.19
C ASN A 429 37.77 -1.81 5.01
N GLY A 430 37.43 -0.58 4.61
CA GLY A 430 38.08 0.15 3.51
C GLY A 430 37.74 -0.34 2.10
N LYS A 431 36.90 -1.37 1.93
CA LYS A 431 36.53 -1.93 0.63
C LYS A 431 35.09 -1.60 0.27
N ARG A 432 34.86 -1.20 -0.98
CA ARG A 432 33.50 -0.96 -1.51
C ARG A 432 32.66 -2.23 -1.45
N VAL A 433 31.39 -2.09 -1.06
CA VAL A 433 30.41 -3.17 -1.23
C VAL A 433 30.26 -3.49 -2.71
N ALA A 434 30.35 -4.78 -3.04
CA ALA A 434 30.35 -5.25 -4.42
C ALA A 434 28.95 -5.21 -5.04
N ARG A 435 28.87 -4.98 -6.37
CA ARG A 435 27.60 -4.89 -7.11
C ARG A 435 26.71 -6.13 -6.98
N ASN A 436 27.30 -7.31 -6.80
CA ASN A 436 26.56 -8.56 -6.59
C ASN A 436 25.88 -8.66 -5.21
N GLN A 437 26.13 -7.71 -4.30
CA GLN A 437 25.44 -7.58 -3.02
C GLN A 437 24.31 -6.56 -3.06
N PHE A 438 24.02 -5.96 -4.21
CA PHE A 438 22.89 -5.05 -4.38
C PHE A 438 21.64 -5.85 -4.77
N ALA A 439 20.55 -5.71 -4.02
CA ALA A 439 19.26 -6.33 -4.34
C ALA A 439 18.13 -5.37 -3.96
N CYS A 440 17.30 -4.96 -4.91
CA CYS A 440 16.25 -3.98 -4.63
C CYS A 440 15.19 -4.51 -3.66
N THR A 441 14.80 -3.66 -2.70
CA THR A 441 13.61 -3.87 -1.86
C THR A 441 12.37 -4.03 -2.74
N ARG A 442 11.57 -5.06 -2.47
CA ARG A 442 10.28 -5.32 -3.13
C ARG A 442 9.16 -5.20 -2.12
N VAL A 443 8.11 -4.49 -2.50
CA VAL A 443 6.85 -4.38 -1.77
C VAL A 443 5.76 -4.32 -2.83
N THR A 444 4.62 -4.94 -2.53
CA THR A 444 3.41 -4.90 -3.35
C THR A 444 2.31 -4.22 -2.55
N SER A 445 1.55 -3.33 -3.18
CA SER A 445 0.36 -2.75 -2.54
C SER A 445 -0.70 -3.83 -2.35
N THR A 446 -1.37 -3.86 -1.21
CA THR A 446 -2.63 -4.62 -1.06
C THR A 446 -3.79 -3.76 -1.56
N TYR A 447 -4.83 -4.38 -2.10
CA TYR A 447 -6.08 -3.68 -2.40
C TYR A 447 -7.19 -4.71 -2.56
N GLU A 448 -8.33 -4.46 -1.92
CA GLU A 448 -9.56 -5.20 -2.16
C GLU A 448 -10.48 -4.37 -3.05
N ILE A 449 -11.05 -5.01 -4.08
CA ILE A 449 -12.07 -4.36 -4.91
C ILE A 449 -13.39 -4.51 -4.15
N HIS A 450 -13.95 -3.39 -3.68
CA HIS A 450 -15.07 -3.32 -2.74
C HIS A 450 -16.40 -2.90 -3.38
#